data_AF-A0A419GQD6-F1
#
_entry.id   AF-A0A419GQD6-F1
#
_cell.length_a   1.000
_cell.length_b   1.000
_cell.length_c   1.000
_cell.angle_alpha   90.00
_cell.angle_beta   90.00
_cell.angle_gamma   90.00
#
_symmetry.space_group_name_H-M   'P 1'
#
loop_
_entity.id
_entity.type
_entity.pdbx_description
1 polymer ?
#
loop_
_entity_poly.entity_id
_entity_poly.type
_entity_poly.pdbx_seq_one_letter_code
_entity_poly.pdbx_strand_id
1 'polypeptide(L)'
;MPKKAVVAVPRDYLAALEKKVQDLSTLIEDSAIISSTLDFNKLLTLVMEKAEKVMNAEACSILLYNRGTNKLEFEVAVRSKSNVENIKREGRP
;
A
#
# COMPACT_ATOMS: atom_id res chain seq x y z
N MET A 1 -44.41 -34.77 10.64
CA MET A 1 -43.59 -34.02 9.66
C MET A 1 -43.03 -32.77 10.36
N PRO A 2 -41.71 -32.55 10.48
CA PRO A 2 -41.21 -31.34 11.12
C PRO A 2 -41.33 -30.15 10.15
N LYS A 3 -41.91 -29.05 10.63
CA LYS A 3 -42.02 -27.77 9.90
C LYS A 3 -40.62 -27.19 9.69
N LYS A 4 -40.26 -26.84 8.44
CA LYS A 4 -39.09 -25.99 8.18
C LYS A 4 -39.32 -24.64 8.87
N ALA A 5 -38.58 -24.39 9.94
CA ALA A 5 -38.49 -23.06 10.53
C ALA A 5 -37.71 -22.18 9.55
N VAL A 6 -38.39 -21.23 8.91
CA VAL A 6 -37.73 -20.14 8.19
C VAL A 6 -37.14 -19.24 9.27
N VAL A 7 -35.84 -19.36 9.51
CA VAL A 7 -35.13 -18.47 10.43
C VAL A 7 -35.07 -17.11 9.75
N ALA A 8 -35.86 -16.15 10.24
CA ALA A 8 -35.81 -14.78 9.79
C ALA A 8 -34.48 -14.17 10.26
N VAL A 9 -33.56 -13.93 9.33
CA VAL A 9 -32.30 -13.25 9.62
C VAL A 9 -32.57 -11.73 9.62
N PRO A 10 -32.37 -11.03 10.75
CA PRO A 10 -32.59 -9.59 10.81
C PRO A 10 -31.67 -8.85 9.83
N ARG A 11 -32.16 -7.80 9.16
CA ARG A 11 -31.35 -6.99 8.24
C ARG A 11 -30.10 -6.41 8.92
N ASP A 12 -30.22 -6.03 10.18
CA ASP A 12 -29.11 -5.47 10.96
C ASP A 12 -27.99 -6.51 11.18
N TYR A 13 -28.36 -7.78 11.32
CA TYR A 13 -27.41 -8.88 11.44
C TYR A 13 -26.65 -9.11 10.12
N LEU A 14 -27.34 -9.02 8.98
CA LEU A 14 -26.70 -9.09 7.67
C LEU A 14 -25.75 -7.92 7.43
N ALA A 15 -26.18 -6.69 7.74
CA ALA A 15 -25.34 -5.50 7.59
C ALA A 15 -24.10 -5.54 8.50
N ALA A 16 -24.25 -6.02 9.73
CA ALA A 16 -23.11 -6.22 10.64
C ALA A 16 -22.14 -7.29 10.12
N LEU A 17 -22.64 -8.36 9.51
CA LEU A 17 -21.82 -9.41 8.92
C LEU A 17 -21.09 -8.92 7.66
N GLU A 18 -21.77 -8.18 6.78
CA GLU A 18 -21.19 -7.54 5.59
C GLU A 18 -20.07 -6.58 5.99
N LYS A 19 -20.31 -5.72 6.99
CA LYS A 19 -19.29 -4.81 7.53
C LYS A 19 -18.08 -5.60 8.07
N LYS A 20 -18.33 -6.67 8.82
CA LYS A 20 -17.26 -7.49 9.40
C LYS A 20 -16.45 -8.23 8.33
N VAL A 21 -17.09 -8.68 7.26
CA VAL A 21 -16.41 -9.27 6.10
C VAL A 21 -15.55 -8.20 5.41
N GLN A 22 -16.07 -7.00 5.21
CA GLN A 22 -15.33 -5.89 4.61
C GLN A 22 -14.11 -5.49 5.46
N ASP A 23 -14.28 -5.33 6.77
CA ASP A 23 -13.19 -5.01 7.69
C ASP A 23 -12.08 -6.09 7.66
N LEU A 24 -12.48 -7.37 7.62
CA LEU A 24 -11.54 -8.49 7.50
C LEU A 24 -10.84 -8.53 6.14
N SER A 25 -11.54 -8.23 5.04
CA SER A 25 -10.94 -8.15 3.70
C SER A 25 -9.90 -7.04 3.61
N THR A 26 -10.20 -5.84 4.12
CA THR A 26 -9.22 -4.75 4.20
C THR A 26 -8.00 -5.14 5.04
N LEU A 27 -8.22 -5.77 6.19
CA LEU A 27 -7.12 -6.25 7.04
C LEU A 27 -6.26 -7.30 6.32
N ILE A 28 -6.88 -8.22 5.57
CA ILE A 28 -6.17 -9.24 4.79
C ILE A 28 -5.36 -8.58 3.67
N GLU A 29 -5.93 -7.63 2.93
CA GLU A 29 -5.24 -6.88 1.87
C GLU A 29 -4.04 -6.11 2.42
N ASP A 30 -4.23 -5.36 3.51
CA ASP A 30 -3.15 -4.64 4.18
C ASP A 30 -2.09 -5.61 4.72
N SER A 31 -2.51 -6.74 5.32
CA SER A 31 -1.57 -7.76 5.80
C SER A 31 -0.79 -8.40 4.66
N ALA A 32 -1.40 -8.58 3.49
CA ALA A 32 -0.75 -9.13 2.30
C ALA A 32 0.23 -8.12 1.69
N ILE A 33 -0.07 -6.81 1.74
CA ILE A 33 0.85 -5.74 1.37
C ILE A 33 2.05 -5.71 2.34
N ILE A 34 1.79 -5.79 3.64
CA ILE A 34 2.81 -5.84 4.68
C ILE A 34 3.65 -7.13 4.60
N SER A 35 3.04 -8.28 4.28
CA SER A 35 3.75 -9.57 4.15
C SER A 35 4.43 -9.73 2.79
N SER A 36 3.95 -9.05 1.74
CA SER A 36 4.61 -9.01 0.42
C SER A 36 5.81 -8.06 0.37
N THR A 37 6.19 -7.47 1.51
CA THR A 37 7.49 -6.84 1.79
C THR A 37 8.68 -7.82 1.76
N LEU A 38 8.66 -8.81 0.86
CA LEU A 38 9.87 -9.30 0.22
C LEU A 38 10.29 -8.39 -0.95
N ASP A 39 9.46 -7.41 -1.33
CA ASP A 39 9.76 -6.39 -2.32
C ASP A 39 9.95 -5.02 -1.63
N PHE A 40 11.12 -4.86 -1.03
CA PHE A 40 11.55 -3.65 -0.31
C PHE A 40 11.32 -2.36 -1.12
N ASN A 41 11.44 -2.43 -2.44
CA ASN A 41 11.20 -1.31 -3.36
C ASN A 41 9.74 -0.82 -3.33
N LYS A 42 8.77 -1.74 -3.24
CA LYS A 42 7.34 -1.37 -3.16
C LYS A 42 6.99 -0.69 -1.84
N LEU A 43 7.54 -1.17 -0.72
CA LEU A 43 7.32 -0.54 0.58
C LEU A 43 7.87 0.89 0.59
N LEU A 44 9.10 1.08 0.12
CA LEU A 44 9.71 2.41 0.06
C LEU A 44 8.91 3.35 -0.85
N THR A 45 8.36 2.85 -1.97
CA THR A 45 7.47 3.62 -2.84
C THR A 45 6.21 4.06 -2.10
N LEU A 46 5.54 3.15 -1.40
CA LEU A 46 4.31 3.46 -0.64
C LEU A 46 4.56 4.49 0.47
N VAL A 47 5.64 4.34 1.23
CA VAL A 47 6.05 5.30 2.27
C VAL A 47 6.27 6.69 1.64
N MET A 48 6.91 6.74 0.48
CA MET A 48 7.22 8.00 -0.21
C MET A 48 5.99 8.71 -0.76
N GLU A 49 5.04 7.97 -1.33
CA GLU A 49 3.76 8.53 -1.77
C GLU A 49 2.94 9.11 -0.59
N LYS A 50 3.05 8.53 0.60
CA LYS A 50 2.38 9.06 1.81
C LYS A 50 3.10 10.31 2.31
N ALA A 51 4.43 10.30 2.35
CA ALA A 51 5.24 11.43 2.78
C ALA A 51 5.07 12.66 1.86
N GLU A 52 5.08 12.45 0.54
CA GLU A 52 4.85 13.50 -0.46
C GLU A 52 3.53 14.25 -0.20
N LYS A 53 2.44 13.49 -0.02
CA LYS A 53 1.10 14.04 0.27
C LYS A 53 1.04 14.81 1.59
N VAL A 54 1.64 14.28 2.65
CA VAL A 54 1.62 14.93 3.98
C VAL A 54 2.44 16.21 3.98
N MET A 55 3.57 16.22 3.27
CA MET A 55 4.48 17.35 3.22
C MET A 55 4.09 18.38 2.14
N ASN A 56 3.16 18.05 1.24
CA ASN A 56 2.86 18.82 0.03
C ASN A 56 4.14 19.18 -0.75
N ALA A 57 5.05 18.22 -0.85
CA ALA A 57 6.35 18.41 -1.47
C ALA A 57 6.25 18.22 -3.00
N GLU A 58 6.97 19.02 -3.78
CA GLU A 58 7.03 18.86 -5.25
C GLU A 58 7.66 17.51 -5.64
N ALA A 59 8.69 17.10 -4.89
CA ALA A 59 9.36 15.82 -5.05
C ALA A 59 9.94 15.35 -3.72
N CYS A 60 10.09 14.04 -3.58
CA CYS A 60 10.77 13.42 -2.45
C CYS A 60 11.59 12.21 -2.95
N SER A 61 12.74 11.94 -2.30
CA SER A 61 13.55 10.76 -2.59
C SER A 61 14.03 10.05 -1.31
N ILE A 62 14.24 8.73 -1.41
CA ILE A 62 14.93 7.92 -0.40
C ILE A 62 16.27 7.50 -0.99
N LEU A 63 17.32 7.76 -0.22
CA LEU A 63 18.65 7.26 -0.50
C LEU A 63 19.03 6.22 0.54
N LEU A 64 19.58 5.10 0.08
CA LEU A 64 20.09 4.05 0.92
C LEU A 64 21.61 4.13 0.99
N TYR A 65 22.14 3.92 2.18
CA TYR A 65 23.58 3.89 2.36
C TYR A 65 24.15 2.53 1.99
N ASN A 66 25.00 2.50 0.97
CA ASN A 66 25.74 1.32 0.55
C ASN A 66 27.12 1.32 1.22
N ARG A 67 27.34 0.35 2.12
CA ARG A 67 28.61 0.20 2.86
C ARG A 67 29.77 -0.25 1.97
N GLY A 68 29.50 -0.98 0.89
CA GLY A 68 30.55 -1.48 -0.01
C GLY A 68 31.13 -0.37 -0.89
N THR A 69 30.30 0.57 -1.31
CA THR A 69 30.72 1.74 -2.11
C THR A 69 30.98 2.98 -1.26
N ASN A 70 30.58 2.96 0.02
CA ASN A 70 30.62 4.10 0.95
C ASN A 70 29.89 5.33 0.42
N LYS A 71 28.73 5.11 -0.23
CA LYS A 71 27.92 6.14 -0.90
C LYS A 71 26.45 5.99 -0.56
N LEU A 72 25.72 7.09 -0.74
CA LEU A 72 24.26 7.10 -0.76
C LEU A 72 23.79 6.84 -2.19
N GLU A 73 22.91 5.86 -2.36
CA GLU A 73 22.36 5.42 -3.64
C GLU A 73 20.86 5.68 -3.66
N PHE A 74 20.33 6.21 -4.76
CA PHE A 74 18.90 6.48 -4.90
C PHE A 74 18.14 5.16 -5.05
N GLU A 75 17.22 4.90 -4.12
CA GLU A 75 16.35 3.71 -4.21
C GLU A 75 14.98 4.09 -4.75
N VAL A 76 14.39 5.20 -4.29
CA VAL A 76 13.07 5.66 -4.72
C VAL A 76 13.07 7.18 -4.91
N ALA A 77 12.43 7.64 -5.98
CA ALA A 77 12.11 9.04 -6.21
C ALA A 77 10.64 9.17 -6.64
N VAL A 78 9.89 10.04 -5.97
CA VAL A 78 8.49 10.36 -6.27
C VAL A 78 8.39 11.85 -6.55
N ARG A 79 7.63 12.24 -7.57
CA ARG A 79 7.29 13.64 -7.90
C ARG A 79 5.78 13.76 -7.97
N SER A 80 5.24 14.91 -7.56
CA SER A 80 3.82 15.18 -7.72
C SER A 80 3.45 15.08 -9.22
N LYS A 81 2.38 14.35 -9.52
CA LYS A 81 1.99 14.04 -10.91
C LYS A 81 1.34 15.27 -11.57
N SER A 82 2.14 16.13 -12.19
CA SER A 82 1.73 16.85 -13.40
C SER A 82 2.30 16.10 -14.62
N ASN A 83 1.48 15.22 -15.21
CA ASN A 83 1.79 14.33 -16.35
C ASN A 83 2.88 13.27 -16.12
N VAL A 84 2.45 12.00 -16.23
CA VAL A 84 3.29 10.80 -16.09
C VAL A 84 3.98 10.47 -17.42
N GLU A 85 5.28 10.72 -17.49
CA GLU A 85 6.16 9.95 -18.37
C GLU A 85 7.16 9.20 -17.51
N ASN A 86 7.22 7.89 -17.74
CA ASN A 86 8.08 6.94 -17.05
C ASN A 86 9.55 7.37 -17.18
N ILE A 87 10.12 7.99 -16.16
CA ILE A 87 11.57 8.17 -16.07
C ILE A 87 12.17 6.83 -15.66
N LYS A 88 12.25 5.90 -16.62
CA LYS A 88 13.12 4.74 -16.54
C LYS A 88 14.55 5.23 -16.74
N ARG A 89 15.39 4.94 -15.75
CA ARG A 89 16.77 4.47 -15.93
C ARG A 89 17.69 5.34 -16.80
N GLU A 90 18.09 6.49 -16.28
CA GLU A 90 19.33 7.18 -16.69
C GLU A 90 19.77 8.01 -15.47
N GLY A 91 20.97 7.92 -14.92
CA GLY A 91 22.16 7.19 -15.33
C GLY A 91 22.88 6.63 -14.10
N ARG A 92 23.45 5.45 -14.31
CA ARG A 92 24.43 4.85 -13.43
C ARG A 92 25.81 5.35 -13.91
N PRO A 93 26.57 6.09 -13.10
CA PRO A 93 28.00 5.85 -12.96
C PRO A 93 28.24 4.77 -11.89
#